data_AF-A0AAV4D5N1-F1
#
_entry.id   AF-A0AAV4D5N1-F1
#
_cell.length_a   1.000
_cell.length_b   1.000
_cell.length_c   1.000
_cell.angle_alpha   90.00
_cell.angle_beta   90.00
_cell.angle_gamma   90.00
#
_symmetry.space_group_name_H-M   'P 1'
#
loop_
_entity.id
_entity.type
_entity.pdbx_description
1 polymer ?
#
loop_
_entity_poly.entity_id
_entity_poly.type
_entity_poly.pdbx_seq_one_letter_code
_entity_poly.pdbx_strand_id
1 'polypeptide(L)'
;MRLFIVSGLKCFLFVFFSVFRDTAAGITTYIAFQRALCVALPFFTRNALSRKRSAIVICSIAVFYLGCTFLRIANVRFVHIVNRATNSTRYVLFFSDTYRTMDVYLDLYRNITLFLEEAIIIICILVLANGLRSSKRLVERSRSKAMGISIDANQSDNDRDKSSTTVERTKGKADNKERDAVKQCLAIALFHVVYTLPRIMAKSVPLFFSVLNLSGNLRFLINLISITDSVNAGAQFFIYMRFNRKFKEFVSSKFRRSVLSEN
;
A
#
# COMPACT_ATOMS: atom_id res chain seq x y z
N MET A 1 5.78 -34.98 -16.20
CA MET A 1 6.15 -33.64 -16.71
C MET A 1 4.88 -33.01 -17.30
N ARG A 2 4.28 -31.99 -16.68
CA ARG A 2 3.03 -31.38 -17.18
C ARG A 2 3.38 -30.26 -18.17
N LEU A 3 3.09 -30.47 -19.46
CA LEU A 3 3.31 -29.48 -20.51
C LEU A 3 2.22 -28.40 -20.42
N PHE A 4 2.52 -27.26 -19.79
CA PHE A 4 1.60 -26.12 -19.78
C PHE A 4 1.75 -25.34 -21.08
N ILE A 5 0.83 -25.55 -22.02
CA ILE A 5 0.68 -24.71 -23.22
C ILE A 5 -0.04 -23.43 -22.79
N VAL A 6 0.70 -22.52 -22.18
CA VAL A 6 0.24 -21.15 -21.92
C VAL A 6 0.94 -20.27 -22.95
N SER A 7 0.17 -19.47 -23.71
CA SER A 7 0.72 -18.47 -24.61
C SER A 7 1.75 -17.62 -23.85
N GLY A 8 3.00 -17.54 -24.33
CA GLY A 8 4.10 -16.86 -23.62
C GLY A 8 3.73 -15.46 -23.12
N LEU A 9 2.87 -14.74 -23.86
CA LEU A 9 2.30 -13.46 -23.47
C LEU A 9 1.57 -13.49 -22.11
N LYS A 10 0.74 -14.50 -21.85
CA LYS A 10 0.00 -14.61 -20.57
C LYS A 10 0.95 -14.84 -19.40
N CYS A 11 1.99 -15.65 -19.61
CA CYS A 11 3.02 -15.88 -18.59
C CYS A 11 3.81 -14.60 -18.31
N PHE A 12 4.23 -13.89 -19.37
CA PHE A 12 4.93 -12.61 -19.25
C PHE A 12 4.09 -11.57 -18.51
N LEU A 13 2.83 -11.38 -18.90
CA LEU A 13 1.91 -10.46 -18.24
C LEU A 13 1.70 -10.84 -16.77
N PHE A 14 1.51 -12.13 -16.47
CA PHE A 14 1.35 -12.60 -15.09
C PHE A 14 2.59 -12.28 -14.22
N VAL A 15 3.79 -12.52 -14.73
CA VAL A 15 5.04 -12.21 -14.03
C VAL A 15 5.16 -10.70 -13.83
N PHE A 16 4.91 -9.91 -14.88
CA PHE A 16 4.92 -8.46 -14.83
C PHE A 16 3.96 -7.91 -13.77
N PHE A 17 2.69 -8.31 -13.80
CA PHE A 17 1.69 -7.92 -12.80
C PHE A 17 2.10 -8.30 -11.38
N SER A 18 2.75 -9.44 -11.17
CA SER A 18 3.29 -9.80 -9.85
C SER A 18 4.32 -8.77 -9.36
N VAL A 19 5.21 -8.27 -10.22
CA VAL A 19 6.23 -7.27 -9.83
C VAL A 19 5.59 -5.96 -9.40
N PHE A 20 4.65 -5.43 -10.19
CA PHE A 20 3.98 -4.18 -9.86
C PHE A 20 3.25 -4.28 -8.54
N ARG A 21 2.61 -5.42 -8.32
CA ARG A 21 1.87 -5.71 -7.10
C ARG A 21 2.78 -5.78 -5.88
N ASP A 22 3.88 -6.50 -5.96
CA ASP A 22 4.83 -6.65 -4.83
C ASP A 22 5.54 -5.31 -4.57
N THR A 23 5.88 -4.55 -5.62
CA THR A 23 6.42 -3.18 -5.51
C THR A 23 5.42 -2.22 -4.86
N ALA A 24 4.15 -2.27 -5.27
CA ALA A 24 3.10 -1.43 -4.70
C ALA A 24 2.85 -1.76 -3.22
N ALA A 25 2.93 -3.03 -2.82
CA ALA A 25 2.86 -3.44 -1.42
C ALA A 25 4.03 -2.89 -0.60
N GLY A 26 5.27 -3.03 -1.09
CA GLY A 26 6.45 -2.46 -0.44
C GLY A 26 6.38 -0.94 -0.30
N ILE A 27 5.94 -0.22 -1.34
CA ILE A 27 5.75 1.24 -1.28
C ILE A 27 4.67 1.61 -0.26
N THR A 28 3.55 0.87 -0.22
CA THR A 28 2.46 1.10 0.73
C THR A 28 2.94 0.90 2.17
N THR A 29 3.70 -0.17 2.41
CA THR A 29 4.34 -0.45 3.71
C THR A 29 5.27 0.68 4.12
N TYR A 30 6.12 1.15 3.22
CA TYR A 30 7.02 2.28 3.48
C TYR A 30 6.25 3.57 3.82
N ILE A 31 5.18 3.89 3.09
CA ILE A 31 4.34 5.06 3.36
C ILE A 31 3.66 4.93 4.74
N ALA A 32 3.10 3.76 5.05
CA ALA A 32 2.46 3.51 6.35
C ALA A 32 3.46 3.67 7.50
N PHE A 33 4.66 3.10 7.34
CA PHE A 33 5.77 3.23 8.28
C PHE A 33 6.20 4.68 8.47
N GLN A 34 6.39 5.42 7.38
CA GLN A 34 6.73 6.84 7.44
C GLN A 34 5.70 7.64 8.24
N ARG A 35 4.40 7.37 8.04
CA ARG A 35 3.33 8.06 8.75
C ARG A 35 3.26 7.66 10.22
N ALA A 36 3.44 6.38 10.53
CA ALA A 36 3.52 5.92 11.91
C ALA A 36 4.68 6.57 12.67
N LEU A 37 5.85 6.69 12.03
CA LEU A 37 7.00 7.41 12.59
C LEU A 37 6.72 8.91 12.80
N CYS A 38 6.02 9.58 11.87
CA CYS A 38 5.61 10.98 12.05
C CYS A 38 4.79 11.20 13.32
N VAL A 39 3.91 10.26 13.64
CA VAL A 39 3.03 10.34 14.81
C VAL A 39 3.76 9.91 16.09
N ALA A 40 4.59 8.88 16.03
CA ALA A 40 5.32 8.38 17.20
C ALA A 40 6.51 9.26 17.60
N LEU A 41 7.26 9.79 16.63
CA LEU A 41 8.56 10.44 16.83
C LEU A 41 8.69 11.74 16.01
N PRO A 42 7.94 12.81 16.36
CA PRO A 42 7.92 14.06 15.60
C PRO A 42 9.28 14.75 15.50
N PHE A 43 10.17 14.56 16.48
CA PHE A 43 11.52 15.14 16.45
C PHE A 43 12.42 14.49 15.39
N PHE A 44 12.27 13.18 15.17
CA PHE A 44 13.11 12.44 14.23
C PHE A 44 12.72 12.71 12.77
N THR A 45 11.44 12.95 12.53
CA THR A 45 10.87 13.07 11.18
C THR A 45 11.34 14.30 10.43
N ARG A 46 11.67 15.39 11.13
CA ARG A 46 12.22 16.62 10.51
C ARG A 46 13.54 16.36 9.79
N ASN A 47 14.39 15.49 10.34
CA ASN A 47 15.73 15.22 9.79
C ASN A 47 15.80 13.93 8.97
N ALA A 48 14.97 12.93 9.28
CA ALA A 48 15.01 11.63 8.61
C ALA A 48 14.28 11.61 7.25
N LEU A 49 13.14 12.30 7.14
CA LEU A 49 12.19 12.14 6.02
C LEU A 49 12.33 13.22 4.93
N SER A 50 13.55 13.39 4.42
CA SER A 50 13.77 14.25 3.26
C SER A 50 13.20 13.62 1.97
N ARG A 51 12.61 14.44 1.09
CA ARG A 51 12.07 13.99 -0.21
C ARG A 51 13.07 13.21 -1.04
N LYS A 52 14.35 13.63 -1.03
CA LYS A 52 15.43 12.95 -1.76
C LYS A 52 15.66 11.53 -1.22
N ARG A 53 15.63 11.37 0.11
CA ARG A 53 15.81 10.06 0.77
C ARG A 53 14.62 9.14 0.51
N SER A 54 13.39 9.64 0.62
CA SER A 54 12.19 8.85 0.29
C SER A 54 12.17 8.39 -1.17
N ALA A 55 12.61 9.23 -2.11
CA ALA A 55 12.74 8.83 -3.51
C ALA A 55 13.76 7.69 -3.68
N ILE A 56 14.93 7.79 -3.04
CA ILE A 56 15.95 6.72 -3.06
C ILE A 56 15.38 5.41 -2.52
N VAL A 57 14.67 5.44 -1.39
CA VAL A 57 14.06 4.23 -0.79
C VAL A 57 12.99 3.61 -1.71
N ILE A 58 12.13 4.43 -2.31
CA ILE A 58 11.10 3.94 -3.24
C ILE A 58 11.77 3.33 -4.49
N CYS A 59 12.79 3.98 -5.04
CA CYS A 59 13.57 3.45 -6.16
C CYS A 59 14.28 2.15 -5.79
N SER A 60 14.85 2.04 -4.58
CA SER A 60 15.51 0.81 -4.15
C SER A 60 14.53 -0.35 -3.98
N ILE A 61 13.32 -0.09 -3.45
CA ILE A 61 12.25 -1.10 -3.36
C ILE A 61 11.87 -1.60 -4.77
N ALA A 62 11.69 -0.69 -5.72
CA ALA A 62 11.33 -1.03 -7.09
C ALA A 62 12.44 -1.84 -7.80
N VAL A 63 13.69 -1.40 -7.71
CA VAL A 63 14.85 -2.10 -8.29
C VAL A 63 15.01 -3.48 -7.66
N PHE A 64 14.80 -3.60 -6.34
CA PHE A 64 14.88 -4.86 -5.62
C PHE A 64 13.87 -5.88 -6.16
N TYR A 65 12.58 -5.54 -6.20
CA TYR A 65 11.54 -6.45 -6.71
C TYR A 65 11.70 -6.76 -8.21
N LEU A 66 12.13 -5.77 -9.00
CA LEU A 66 12.46 -5.98 -10.41
C LEU A 66 13.64 -6.94 -10.58
N GLY A 67 14.68 -6.81 -9.74
CA GLY A 67 15.84 -7.70 -9.72
C GLY A 67 15.48 -9.14 -9.37
N CYS A 68 14.68 -9.36 -8.32
CA CYS A 68 14.16 -10.69 -7.97
C CYS A 68 13.39 -11.33 -9.13
N THR A 69 12.59 -10.53 -9.83
CA THR A 69 11.81 -10.99 -11.00
C THR A 69 12.71 -11.28 -12.18
N PHE A 70 13.70 -10.42 -12.45
CA PHE A 70 14.67 -10.62 -13.51
C PHE A 70 15.44 -11.93 -13.31
N LEU A 71 15.89 -12.23 -12.09
CA LEU A 71 16.52 -13.51 -11.75
C LEU A 71 15.60 -14.71 -12.07
N ARG A 72 14.29 -14.57 -11.82
CA ARG A 72 13.32 -15.62 -12.16
C ARG A 72 13.18 -15.81 -13.67
N ILE A 73 13.08 -14.71 -14.43
CA ILE A 73 12.93 -14.73 -15.88
C ILE A 73 14.21 -15.23 -16.56
N ALA A 74 15.39 -14.87 -16.06
CA ALA A 74 16.68 -15.28 -16.64
C ALA A 74 16.89 -16.80 -16.66
N ASN A 75 16.22 -17.53 -15.76
CA ASN A 75 16.28 -18.98 -15.65
C ASN A 75 15.21 -19.70 -16.50
N VAL A 76 14.39 -18.95 -17.24
CA VAL A 76 13.35 -19.47 -18.13
C VAL A 76 13.84 -19.40 -19.57
N ARG A 77 13.85 -20.54 -20.27
CA ARG A 77 14.25 -20.61 -21.69
C ARG A 77 13.04 -20.82 -22.58
N PHE A 78 12.94 -20.05 -23.66
CA PHE A 78 11.98 -20.32 -24.72
C PHE A 78 12.57 -21.38 -25.65
N VAL A 79 11.94 -22.55 -25.69
CA VAL A 79 12.32 -23.62 -26.61
C VAL A 79 11.26 -23.71 -27.69
N HIS A 80 11.73 -23.68 -28.93
CA HIS A 80 10.88 -23.86 -30.10
C HIS A 80 10.72 -25.36 -30.37
N ILE A 81 9.50 -25.89 -30.28
CA ILE A 81 9.20 -27.28 -30.62
C ILE A 81 8.39 -27.31 -31.91
N VAL A 82 8.94 -27.97 -32.94
CA VAL A 82 8.27 -28.22 -34.21
C VAL A 82 7.61 -29.59 -34.14
N ASN A 83 6.28 -29.63 -34.15
CA ASN A 83 5.57 -30.89 -34.27
C ASN A 83 5.42 -31.25 -35.74
N ARG A 84 6.29 -32.14 -36.24
CA ARG A 84 6.30 -32.58 -37.65
C ARG A 84 4.99 -33.23 -38.09
N ALA A 85 4.28 -33.90 -37.20
CA ALA A 85 3.03 -34.60 -37.54
C ALA A 85 1.87 -33.63 -37.81
N THR A 86 1.88 -32.44 -37.21
CA THR A 86 0.82 -31.42 -37.37
C THR A 86 1.29 -30.17 -38.10
N ASN A 87 2.55 -30.15 -38.55
CA ASN A 87 3.25 -28.99 -39.10
C ASN A 87 3.02 -27.70 -38.27
N SER A 88 2.88 -27.86 -36.94
CA SER A 88 2.62 -26.75 -36.03
C SER A 88 3.88 -26.42 -35.24
N THR A 89 4.22 -25.13 -35.23
CA THR A 89 5.29 -24.57 -34.41
C THR A 89 4.69 -24.07 -33.10
N ARG A 90 5.24 -24.53 -31.97
CA ARG A 90 4.82 -24.09 -30.64
C ARG A 90 6.03 -23.67 -29.83
N TYR A 91 5.95 -22.47 -29.24
CA TYR A 91 6.90 -22.04 -28.23
C TYR A 91 6.49 -22.63 -26.88
N VAL A 92 7.39 -23.39 -26.27
CA VAL A 92 7.21 -23.88 -24.91
C VAL A 92 8.23 -23.25 -23.98
N LEU A 93 7.81 -23.03 -22.74
CA LEU A 93 8.69 -22.59 -21.67
C LEU A 93 9.41 -23.82 -21.12
N PHE A 94 10.73 -23.84 -21.27
CA PHE A 94 11.59 -24.87 -20.70
C PHE A 94 12.23 -24.34 -19.41
N PHE A 95 12.08 -25.10 -18.33
CA PHE A 95 12.63 -24.77 -17.02
C PHE A 95 13.90 -25.59 -16.80
N SER A 96 15.02 -24.93 -16.51
CA SER A 96 16.27 -25.61 -16.11
C SER A 96 16.09 -26.32 -14.75
N ASP A 97 16.86 -27.36 -14.46
CA ASP A 97 16.84 -27.98 -13.12
C ASP A 97 17.18 -26.96 -12.01
N THR A 98 18.08 -26.01 -12.32
CA THR A 98 18.43 -24.88 -11.45
C THR A 98 17.23 -23.97 -11.16
N TYR A 99 16.29 -23.85 -12.12
CA TYR A 99 15.08 -23.04 -11.94
C TYR A 99 14.24 -23.56 -10.77
N ARG A 100 14.11 -24.89 -10.61
CA ARG A 100 13.27 -25.47 -9.56
C ARG A 100 13.81 -25.12 -8.17
N THR A 101 15.12 -25.23 -7.97
CA THR A 101 15.78 -24.88 -6.71
C THR A 101 15.63 -23.38 -6.44
N MET A 102 15.90 -22.53 -7.44
CA MET A 102 15.78 -21.07 -7.30
C MET A 102 14.33 -20.60 -7.07
N ASP A 103 13.34 -21.21 -7.72
CA ASP A 103 11.92 -20.86 -7.58
C ASP A 103 11.42 -21.16 -6.16
N VAL A 104 11.90 -22.25 -5.54
CA VAL A 104 11.59 -22.55 -4.13
C VAL A 104 12.18 -21.50 -3.19
N TYR A 105 13.46 -21.13 -3.39
CA TYR A 105 14.10 -20.08 -2.58
C TYR A 105 13.41 -18.72 -2.74
N LEU A 106 13.09 -18.33 -3.98
CA LEU A 106 12.42 -17.06 -4.28
C LEU A 106 10.98 -17.04 -3.76
N ASP A 107 10.22 -18.14 -3.86
CA ASP A 107 8.87 -18.19 -3.29
C ASP A 107 8.92 -18.14 -1.77
N LEU A 108 9.86 -18.85 -1.13
CA LEU A 108 10.06 -18.77 0.32
C LEU A 108 10.39 -17.33 0.76
N TYR A 109 11.36 -16.69 0.09
CA TYR A 109 11.74 -15.30 0.36
C TYR A 109 10.56 -14.34 0.20
N ARG A 110 9.77 -14.50 -0.88
CA ARG A 110 8.58 -13.68 -1.12
C ARG A 110 7.50 -13.90 -0.06
N ASN A 111 7.30 -15.15 0.38
CA ASN A 111 6.35 -15.45 1.45
C ASN A 111 6.80 -14.80 2.76
N ILE A 112 8.07 -14.90 3.15
CA ILE A 112 8.62 -14.23 4.34
C ILE A 112 8.42 -12.71 4.24
N THR A 113 8.73 -12.12 3.08
CA THR A 113 8.56 -10.69 2.84
C THR A 113 7.10 -10.27 2.99
N LEU A 114 6.15 -11.05 2.43
CA LEU A 114 4.72 -10.80 2.56
C LEU A 114 4.25 -10.78 4.03
N PHE A 115 4.71 -11.75 4.85
CA PHE A 115 4.37 -11.77 6.28
C PHE A 115 4.98 -10.60 7.05
N LEU A 116 6.23 -10.23 6.73
CA LEU A 116 6.91 -9.11 7.36
C LEU A 116 6.25 -7.77 7.01
N GLU A 117 5.90 -7.55 5.73
CA GLU A 117 5.19 -6.35 5.29
C GLU A 117 3.86 -6.19 6.02
N GLU A 118 3.07 -7.28 6.10
CA GLU A 118 1.79 -7.27 6.82
C GLU A 118 1.97 -6.97 8.31
N ALA A 119 2.94 -7.62 8.97
CA ALA A 119 3.23 -7.37 10.38
C ALA A 119 3.64 -5.91 10.62
N ILE A 120 4.48 -5.33 9.76
CA ILE A 120 4.88 -3.92 9.84
C ILE A 120 3.66 -3.01 9.68
N ILE A 121 2.79 -3.26 8.70
CA ILE A 121 1.59 -2.46 8.48
C ILE A 121 0.65 -2.51 9.69
N ILE A 122 0.44 -3.69 10.28
CA ILE A 122 -0.38 -3.85 11.50
C ILE A 122 0.20 -3.02 12.65
N ILE A 123 1.51 -3.11 12.89
CA ILE A 123 2.19 -2.31 13.92
C ILE A 123 1.99 -0.80 13.64
N CYS A 124 2.14 -0.38 12.38
CA CYS A 124 1.93 1.01 11.97
C CYS A 124 0.49 1.48 12.24
N ILE A 125 -0.52 0.64 11.95
CA ILE A 125 -1.93 0.92 12.24
C ILE A 125 -2.14 1.12 13.73
N LEU A 126 -1.58 0.25 14.58
CA LEU A 126 -1.70 0.34 16.03
C LEU A 126 -1.08 1.65 16.56
N VAL A 127 0.12 1.99 16.08
CA VAL A 127 0.80 3.25 16.43
C VAL A 127 -0.03 4.47 16.01
N LEU A 128 -0.53 4.48 14.78
CA LEU A 128 -1.36 5.58 14.25
C LEU A 128 -2.69 5.71 15.04
N ALA A 129 -3.33 4.59 15.35
CA ALA A 129 -4.57 4.57 16.12
C ALA A 129 -4.36 5.10 17.55
N ASN A 130 -3.26 4.71 18.20
CA ASN A 130 -2.90 5.19 19.53
C ASN A 130 -2.56 6.68 19.53
N GLY A 131 -1.81 7.15 18.53
CA GLY A 131 -1.52 8.58 18.35
C GLY A 131 -2.78 9.42 18.17
N LEU A 132 -3.72 8.98 17.32
CA LEU A 132 -5.01 9.64 17.14
C LEU A 132 -5.84 9.71 18.43
N ARG A 133 -5.79 8.67 19.27
CA ARG A 133 -6.47 8.67 20.57
C ARG A 133 -5.84 9.66 21.54
N SER A 134 -4.51 9.74 21.57
CA SER A 134 -3.78 10.70 22.40
C SER A 134 -4.12 12.14 22.04
N SER A 135 -4.11 12.48 20.74
CA SER A 135 -4.47 13.82 20.26
C SER A 135 -5.89 14.23 20.65
N LYS A 136 -6.87 13.31 20.58
CA LYS A 136 -8.25 13.60 21.03
C LYS A 136 -8.32 13.96 22.51
N ARG A 137 -7.65 13.18 23.36
CA ARG A 137 -7.62 13.42 24.82
C ARG A 137 -7.00 14.76 25.17
N LEU A 138 -5.95 15.18 24.44
CA LEU A 138 -5.34 16.50 24.66
C LEU A 138 -6.30 17.64 24.27
N VAL A 139 -6.98 17.52 23.12
CA VAL A 139 -7.96 18.51 22.68
C VAL A 139 -9.13 18.62 23.66
N GLU A 140 -9.63 17.50 24.17
CA GLU A 140 -10.69 17.47 25.19
C GLU A 140 -10.25 18.17 26.48
N ARG A 141 -9.05 17.87 26.99
CA ARG A 141 -8.49 18.54 28.18
C ARG A 141 -8.31 20.04 27.99
N SER A 142 -7.86 20.48 26.81
CA SER A 142 -7.74 21.91 26.50
C SER A 142 -9.10 22.61 26.45
N ARG A 143 -10.15 21.94 25.95
CA ARG A 143 -11.51 22.49 25.92
C ARG A 143 -12.14 22.58 27.31
N SER A 144 -11.99 21.55 28.15
CA SER A 144 -12.52 21.55 29.51
C SER A 144 -11.90 22.66 30.37
N LYS A 145 -10.59 22.91 30.22
CA LYS A 145 -9.93 24.04 30.91
C LYS A 145 -10.41 25.40 30.44
N ALA A 146 -10.67 25.58 29.13
CA ALA A 146 -11.18 26.85 28.61
C ALA A 146 -12.62 27.16 29.07
N MET A 147 -13.46 26.13 29.26
CA MET A 147 -14.85 26.29 29.70
C MET A 147 -15.01 26.40 31.22
N GLY A 148 -14.04 25.92 32.01
CA GLY A 148 -14.06 26.00 33.48
C GLY A 148 -13.65 27.36 34.08
N ILE A 149 -13.18 28.31 33.27
CA ILE A 149 -12.74 29.64 33.74
C ILE A 149 -13.88 30.68 33.72
N SER A 150 -15.04 30.35 33.14
CA SER A 150 -16.13 31.32 32.94
C SER A 150 -17.24 31.32 33.99
N ILE A 151 -17.02 30.80 35.21
CA ILE A 151 -18.08 30.75 36.25
C ILE A 151 -17.87 31.71 37.43
N ASP A 152 -16.66 32.22 37.70
CA ASP A 152 -16.43 33.18 38.79
C ASP A 152 -15.71 34.46 38.31
N ALA A 153 -16.46 35.36 37.67
CA ALA A 153 -16.03 36.76 37.51
C ALA A 153 -17.25 37.67 37.25
N ASN A 154 -18.19 37.70 38.20
CA ASN A 154 -18.80 38.99 38.50
C ASN A 154 -17.71 39.83 39.15
N GLN A 155 -17.23 40.88 38.49
CA GLN A 155 -17.11 42.25 39.03
C GLN A 155 -16.18 43.16 38.19
N SER A 156 -16.83 44.21 37.66
CA SER A 156 -16.37 45.56 37.32
C SER A 156 -15.28 45.81 36.27
N ASP A 157 -15.73 46.44 35.18
CA ASP A 157 -15.17 47.67 34.56
C ASP A 157 -13.65 47.86 34.56
N ASN A 158 -13.04 47.73 33.38
CA ASN A 158 -12.64 48.93 32.63
C ASN A 158 -12.07 48.62 31.25
N ASP A 159 -12.33 49.55 30.34
CA ASP A 159 -11.70 49.76 29.05
C ASP A 159 -10.20 49.42 29.01
N ARG A 160 -9.78 48.56 28.06
CA ARG A 160 -8.77 48.87 27.01
C ARG A 160 -8.35 47.63 26.21
N ASP A 161 -8.15 47.90 24.91
CA ASP A 161 -7.37 47.17 23.92
C ASP A 161 -7.91 45.87 23.27
N LYS A 162 -8.78 46.11 22.29
CA LYS A 162 -8.99 45.27 21.09
C LYS A 162 -7.69 45.12 20.27
N SER A 163 -6.89 44.07 20.46
CA SER A 163 -5.83 43.74 19.47
C SER A 163 -5.36 42.27 19.40
N SER A 164 -5.95 41.30 20.11
CA SER A 164 -5.35 39.94 20.23
C SER A 164 -6.15 38.77 19.64
N THR A 165 -7.27 39.00 18.94
CA THR A 165 -8.18 37.92 18.48
C THR A 165 -7.77 37.21 17.17
N THR A 166 -6.71 37.64 16.49
CA THR A 166 -6.36 37.09 15.15
C THR A 166 -5.42 35.87 15.20
N VAL A 167 -4.71 35.61 16.31
CA VAL A 167 -3.67 34.56 16.39
C VAL A 167 -4.23 33.15 16.65
N GLU A 168 -5.41 32.99 17.27
CA GLU A 168 -5.97 31.66 17.56
C GLU A 168 -6.62 30.97 16.35
N ARG A 169 -7.22 31.72 15.41
CA ARG A 169 -7.94 31.12 14.27
C ARG A 169 -7.04 30.39 13.28
N THR A 170 -5.75 30.72 13.21
CA THR A 170 -4.79 30.09 12.29
C THR A 170 -4.31 28.73 12.79
N LYS A 171 -4.22 28.51 14.12
CA LYS A 171 -3.71 27.26 14.70
C LYS A 171 -4.67 26.08 14.48
N GLY A 172 -5.98 26.31 14.55
CA GLY A 172 -7.00 25.27 14.35
C GLY A 172 -7.11 24.73 12.91
N LYS A 173 -6.73 25.51 11.89
CA LYS A 173 -6.77 25.06 10.49
C LYS A 173 -5.63 24.09 10.13
N ALA A 174 -4.45 24.25 10.74
CA ALA A 174 -3.30 23.39 10.48
C ALA A 174 -3.51 21.97 11.04
N ASP A 175 -4.06 21.87 12.26
CA ASP A 175 -4.29 20.60 12.97
C ASP A 175 -5.27 19.67 12.21
N ASN A 176 -6.35 20.24 11.66
CA ASN A 176 -7.32 19.47 10.87
C ASN A 176 -6.71 18.83 9.62
N LYS A 177 -5.75 19.51 8.97
CA LYS A 177 -5.10 19.01 7.75
C LYS A 177 -4.19 17.82 8.05
N GLU A 178 -3.46 17.87 9.17
CA GLU A 178 -2.61 16.76 9.60
C GLU A 178 -3.46 15.54 9.97
N ARG A 179 -4.54 15.75 10.72
CA ARG A 179 -5.49 14.70 11.09
C ARG A 179 -6.10 14.01 9.86
N ASP A 180 -6.41 14.76 8.81
CA ASP A 180 -6.95 14.18 7.57
C ASP A 180 -5.91 13.34 6.82
N ALA A 181 -4.63 13.74 6.82
CA ALA A 181 -3.56 12.94 6.24
C ALA A 181 -3.34 11.62 7.02
N VAL A 182 -3.46 11.65 8.35
CA VAL A 182 -3.39 10.44 9.19
C VAL A 182 -4.56 9.50 8.93
N LYS A 183 -5.80 10.02 8.85
CA LYS A 183 -6.99 9.23 8.49
C LYS A 183 -6.86 8.58 7.12
N GLN A 184 -6.32 9.31 6.14
CA GLN A 184 -6.06 8.77 4.81
C GLN A 184 -5.09 7.60 4.89
N CYS A 185 -3.96 7.75 5.58
CA CYS A 185 -2.98 6.68 5.72
C CYS A 185 -3.57 5.46 6.43
N LEU A 186 -4.34 5.67 7.49
CA LEU A 186 -5.02 4.60 8.21
C LEU A 186 -6.01 3.85 7.30
N ALA A 187 -6.77 4.57 6.47
CA ALA A 187 -7.68 3.97 5.51
C ALA A 187 -6.94 3.12 4.46
N ILE A 188 -5.83 3.63 3.90
CA ILE A 188 -5.00 2.88 2.95
C ILE A 188 -4.45 1.60 3.60
N ALA A 189 -3.91 1.71 4.82
CA ALA A 189 -3.32 0.59 5.53
C ALA A 189 -4.36 -0.49 5.88
N LEU A 190 -5.52 -0.10 6.41
CA LEU A 190 -6.62 -1.04 6.69
C LEU A 190 -7.12 -1.73 5.43
N PHE A 191 -7.27 -0.97 4.34
CA PHE A 191 -7.66 -1.55 3.06
C PHE A 191 -6.60 -2.54 2.57
N HIS A 192 -5.32 -2.20 2.65
CA HIS A 192 -4.24 -3.10 2.27
C HIS A 192 -4.27 -4.43 3.04
N VAL A 193 -4.42 -4.37 4.37
CA VAL A 193 -4.53 -5.56 5.25
C VAL A 193 -5.68 -6.45 4.80
N VAL A 194 -6.89 -5.89 4.69
CA VAL A 194 -8.11 -6.65 4.34
C VAL A 194 -7.97 -7.38 3.01
N TYR A 195 -7.38 -6.73 2.00
CA TYR A 195 -7.24 -7.32 0.67
C TYR A 195 -6.01 -8.23 0.52
N THR A 196 -5.04 -8.14 1.44
CA THR A 196 -3.86 -9.01 1.44
C THR A 196 -4.10 -10.31 2.22
N LEU A 197 -5.05 -10.32 3.16
CA LEU A 197 -5.44 -11.50 3.94
C LEU A 197 -5.74 -12.76 3.09
N PRO A 198 -6.55 -12.72 2.01
CA PRO A 198 -6.80 -13.90 1.19
C PRO A 198 -5.53 -14.53 0.61
N ARG A 199 -4.53 -13.69 0.27
CA ARG A 199 -3.24 -14.16 -0.23
C ARG A 199 -2.42 -14.84 0.86
N ILE A 200 -2.39 -14.26 2.06
CA ILE A 200 -1.74 -14.86 3.22
C ILE A 200 -2.39 -16.20 3.54
N MET A 201 -3.72 -16.25 3.62
CA MET A 201 -4.46 -17.49 3.85
C MET A 201 -4.12 -18.55 2.80
N ALA A 202 -4.07 -18.18 1.52
CA ALA A 202 -3.75 -19.11 0.45
C ALA A 202 -2.33 -19.67 0.49
N LYS A 203 -1.37 -18.89 1.03
CA LYS A 203 0.01 -19.34 1.24
C LYS A 203 0.17 -20.15 2.53
N SER A 204 -0.63 -19.88 3.54
CA SER A 204 -0.65 -20.61 4.81
C SER A 204 -1.35 -21.96 4.72
N VAL A 205 -2.44 -22.10 3.94
CA VAL A 205 -3.22 -23.34 3.86
C VAL A 205 -2.36 -24.57 3.51
N PRO A 206 -1.46 -24.54 2.49
CA PRO A 206 -0.60 -25.69 2.19
C PRO A 206 0.38 -26.06 3.31
N LEU A 207 0.76 -25.10 4.17
CA LEU A 207 1.66 -25.35 5.31
C LEU A 207 0.95 -26.13 6.42
N PHE A 208 -0.34 -25.88 6.64
CA PHE A 208 -1.13 -26.54 7.69
C PHE A 208 -1.84 -27.81 7.20
N PHE A 209 -2.24 -27.86 5.93
CA PHE A 209 -3.10 -28.91 5.37
C PHE A 209 -2.49 -29.57 4.14
N SER A 210 -1.23 -30.00 4.23
CA SER A 210 -0.52 -30.68 3.13
C SER A 210 -1.22 -31.95 2.62
N VAL A 211 -2.15 -32.51 3.40
CA VAL A 211 -2.86 -33.79 3.15
C VAL A 211 -4.19 -33.63 2.39
N LEU A 212 -4.81 -32.44 2.38
CA LEU A 212 -6.09 -32.28 1.70
C LEU A 212 -5.89 -32.17 0.17
N ASN A 213 -6.47 -33.12 -0.58
CA ASN A 213 -6.49 -33.15 -2.05
C ASN A 213 -7.25 -31.93 -2.62
N LEU A 214 -6.58 -30.76 -2.64
CA LEU A 214 -7.18 -29.45 -2.89
C LEU A 214 -7.31 -29.07 -4.38
N SER A 215 -7.27 -30.04 -5.30
CA SER A 215 -7.15 -29.77 -6.74
C SER A 215 -8.33 -28.95 -7.31
N GLY A 216 -9.54 -29.13 -6.79
CA GLY A 216 -10.72 -28.34 -7.15
C GLY A 216 -10.76 -26.95 -6.50
N ASN A 217 -10.52 -26.88 -5.19
CA ASN A 217 -10.65 -25.66 -4.39
C ASN A 217 -9.52 -24.64 -4.65
N LEU A 218 -8.35 -25.09 -5.14
CA LEU A 218 -7.24 -24.20 -5.49
C LEU A 218 -7.60 -23.20 -6.61
N ARG A 219 -8.41 -23.61 -7.59
CA ARG A 219 -8.81 -22.71 -8.69
C ARG A 219 -9.68 -21.57 -8.18
N PHE A 220 -10.64 -21.87 -7.30
CA PHE A 220 -11.47 -20.86 -6.66
C PHE A 220 -10.63 -19.87 -5.87
N LEU A 221 -9.68 -20.37 -5.08
CA LEU A 221 -8.80 -19.53 -4.27
C LEU A 221 -7.88 -18.64 -5.11
N ILE A 222 -7.30 -19.16 -6.20
CA ILE A 222 -6.49 -18.37 -7.14
C ILE A 222 -7.33 -17.26 -7.78
N ASN A 223 -8.55 -17.57 -8.22
CA ASN A 223 -9.45 -16.58 -8.78
C ASN A 223 -9.82 -15.49 -7.76
N LEU A 224 -10.10 -15.89 -6.52
CA LEU A 224 -10.41 -14.97 -5.43
C LEU A 224 -9.24 -14.00 -5.17
N ILE A 225 -8.01 -14.53 -5.07
CA ILE A 225 -6.79 -13.71 -4.92
C ILE A 225 -6.64 -12.72 -6.07
N SER A 226 -6.86 -13.19 -7.31
CA SER A 226 -6.75 -12.32 -8.50
C SER A 226 -7.76 -11.18 -8.47
N ILE A 227 -8.99 -11.45 -8.03
CA ILE A 227 -10.04 -10.43 -7.89
C ILE A 227 -9.65 -9.44 -6.78
N THR A 228 -9.25 -9.93 -5.60
CA THR A 228 -8.89 -9.07 -4.48
C THR A 228 -7.68 -8.20 -4.80
N ASP A 229 -6.69 -8.73 -5.51
CA ASP A 229 -5.52 -7.98 -5.95
C ASP A 229 -5.88 -6.86 -6.93
N SER A 230 -6.79 -7.15 -7.86
CA SER A 230 -7.28 -6.17 -8.84
C SER A 230 -8.05 -5.04 -8.15
N VAL A 231 -8.90 -5.38 -7.19
CA VAL A 231 -9.63 -4.39 -6.38
C VAL A 231 -8.68 -3.58 -5.52
N ASN A 232 -7.65 -4.20 -4.92
CA ASN A 232 -6.63 -3.50 -4.14
C ASN A 232 -5.89 -2.44 -4.98
N ALA A 233 -5.48 -2.81 -6.19
CA ALA A 233 -4.82 -1.88 -7.11
C ALA A 233 -5.72 -0.69 -7.48
N GLY A 234 -7.00 -0.93 -7.80
CA GLY A 234 -7.95 0.13 -8.14
C GLY A 234 -8.32 1.02 -6.95
N ALA A 235 -8.52 0.42 -5.77
CA ALA A 235 -9.00 1.13 -4.59
C ALA A 235 -8.03 2.21 -4.09
N GLN A 236 -6.72 2.01 -4.23
CA GLN A 236 -5.75 3.03 -3.84
C GLN A 236 -6.02 4.36 -4.57
N PHE A 237 -6.30 4.31 -5.87
CA PHE A 237 -6.64 5.50 -6.65
C PHE A 237 -7.88 6.21 -6.10
N PHE A 238 -8.94 5.47 -5.78
CA PHE A 238 -10.17 6.02 -5.20
C PHE A 238 -9.95 6.62 -3.82
N ILE A 239 -9.13 5.99 -2.98
CA ILE A 239 -8.77 6.53 -1.66
C ILE A 239 -8.01 7.86 -1.84
N TYR A 240 -7.06 7.93 -2.78
CA TYR A 240 -6.38 9.20 -3.07
C TYR A 240 -7.34 10.29 -3.58
N MET A 241 -8.27 9.97 -4.47
CA MET A 241 -9.31 10.90 -4.95
C MET A 241 -10.21 11.41 -3.81
N ARG A 242 -10.53 10.55 -2.84
CA ARG A 242 -11.43 10.89 -1.73
C ARG A 242 -10.78 11.77 -0.67
N PHE A 243 -9.50 11.55 -0.37
CA PHE A 243 -8.81 12.18 0.76
C PHE A 243 -7.84 13.31 0.35
N ASN A 244 -7.27 13.28 -0.85
CA ASN A 244 -6.32 14.31 -1.29
C ASN A 244 -7.01 15.36 -2.17
N ARG A 245 -7.39 16.49 -1.57
CA ARG A 245 -8.05 17.61 -2.28
C ARG A 245 -7.23 18.12 -3.47
N LYS A 246 -5.90 18.23 -3.33
CA LYS A 246 -5.03 18.68 -4.42
C LYS A 246 -5.04 17.71 -5.59
N PHE A 247 -5.04 16.41 -5.30
CA PHE A 247 -5.14 15.38 -6.33
C PHE A 247 -6.50 15.43 -7.04
N LYS A 248 -7.58 15.58 -6.28
CA LYS A 248 -8.94 15.74 -6.82
C LYS A 248 -9.05 16.97 -7.74
N GLU A 249 -8.53 18.12 -7.30
CA GLU A 249 -8.50 19.36 -8.09
C GLU A 249 -7.66 19.21 -9.36
N PHE A 250 -6.51 18.54 -9.27
CA PHE A 250 -5.68 18.25 -10.44
C PHE A 250 -6.43 17.38 -11.46
N VAL A 251 -7.04 16.27 -11.02
CA VAL A 251 -7.79 15.36 -11.89
C VAL A 251 -9.01 16.06 -12.49
N SER A 252 -9.78 16.81 -11.69
CA SER A 252 -10.96 17.52 -12.19
C SER A 252 -10.61 18.63 -13.18
N SER A 253 -9.50 19.35 -12.95
CA SER A 253 -9.03 20.40 -13.86
C SER A 253 -8.59 19.83 -15.21
N LYS A 254 -7.88 18.69 -15.23
CA LYS A 254 -7.52 18.01 -16.47
C LYS A 254 -8.75 17.47 -17.20
N PHE A 255 -9.65 16.81 -16.48
CA PHE A 255 -10.88 16.28 -17.06
C PHE A 255 -11.73 17.38 -17.73
N ARG A 256 -11.90 18.52 -17.05
CA ARG A 256 -12.62 19.67 -17.61
C ARG A 256 -11.97 20.20 -18.89
N ARG A 257 -10.63 20.23 -18.97
CA ARG A 257 -9.91 20.67 -20.19
C ARG A 257 -10.10 19.71 -21.36
N SER A 258 -10.05 18.40 -21.11
CA SER A 258 -10.27 17.39 -22.16
C SER A 258 -11.68 17.44 -22.73
N VAL A 259 -12.70 17.65 -21.89
CA VAL A 259 -14.10 17.80 -22.35
C VAL A 259 -14.29 19.10 -23.15
N LEU A 260 -13.57 20.17 -22.82
CA LEU A 260 -13.64 21.44 -23.55
C LEU A 260 -12.86 21.45 -24.87
N SER A 261 -11.92 20.51 -25.09
CA SER A 261 -11.16 20.43 -26.36
C SER A 261 -11.87 19.62 -27.45
N GLU A 262 -12.94 18.91 -27.13
CA GLU A 262 -13.71 18.10 -28.07
C GLU A 262 -14.96 18.81 -28.63
N ASN A 263 -15.28 20.00 -28.11
CA ASN A 263 -16.35 20.88 -28.61
C ASN A 263 -15.76 22.10 -29.30
#